data_AF-A0A0M8P0Y9-F1
#
_entry.id   AF-A0A0M8P0Y9-F1
#
_cell.length_a   1.000
_cell.length_b   1.000
_cell.length_c   1.000
_cell.angle_alpha   90.00
_cell.angle_beta   90.00
_cell.angle_gamma   90.00
#
_symmetry.space_group_name_H-M   'P 1'
#
loop_
_entity.id
_entity.type
_entity.pdbx_description
1 polymer ?
#
loop_
_entity_poly.entity_id
_entity_poly.type
_entity_poly.pdbx_seq_one_letter_code
_entity_poly.pdbx_strand_id
1 'polypeptide(L)'
;MLRKVRGRFGDKLNPDDAFLSYYDVRLTREDMQTLKNDWLTDNIISFWEEYLEHEFLSRYQSSNIILLRPSMSFMILQTPDPRTLREALPDFSRATHVFLPINDCRNVSQAEGGTHWSLLLISVVDRIAFHYDSLYQGNVWEADTVTRKFGYLLNMPIRFLHLNDSPQQDGGSDCGVYVCMNMRHLLMKRLLMASAHEKVSMSLGGRKVDANASRKEMAKIIEGFRKEGERRRSTSASPMGKKSRSPPRVD
;
A
#
# COMPACT_ATOMS: atom_id res chain seq x y z
N MET A 1 -48.74 19.80 28.88
CA MET A 1 -48.73 18.56 28.06
C MET A 1 -47.33 18.37 27.50
N LEU A 2 -46.63 17.32 27.94
CA LEU A 2 -45.20 17.12 27.74
C LEU A 2 -44.83 16.81 26.29
N ARG A 3 -43.79 17.52 25.83
CA ARG A 3 -43.05 17.38 24.58
C ARG A 3 -42.46 15.96 24.47
N LYS A 4 -42.78 15.21 23.42
CA LYS A 4 -42.09 13.96 23.07
C LYS A 4 -41.42 14.12 21.71
N VAL A 5 -40.27 14.80 21.70
CA VAL A 5 -39.35 14.78 20.56
C VAL A 5 -38.68 13.41 20.59
N ARG A 6 -39.12 12.48 19.73
CA ARG A 6 -38.39 11.24 19.43
C ARG A 6 -37.11 11.63 18.70
N GLY A 7 -36.03 11.85 19.44
CA GLY A 7 -34.70 11.88 18.87
C GLY A 7 -34.42 10.53 18.22
N ARG A 8 -34.32 10.51 16.89
CA ARG A 8 -33.55 9.49 16.20
C ARG A 8 -32.09 9.72 16.61
N PHE A 9 -31.63 9.03 17.64
CA PHE A 9 -30.21 8.77 17.82
C PHE A 9 -29.78 7.90 16.64
N GLY A 10 -29.45 8.53 15.52
CA GLY A 10 -28.58 7.90 14.54
C GLY A 10 -27.23 7.80 15.21
N ASP A 11 -26.78 6.59 15.51
CA ASP A 11 -25.39 6.31 15.84
C ASP A 11 -24.54 6.88 14.71
N LYS A 12 -24.00 8.10 14.90
CA LYS A 12 -22.91 8.59 14.07
C LYS A 12 -21.73 7.70 14.43
N LEU A 13 -21.48 6.71 13.60
CA LEU A 13 -20.30 5.84 13.69
C LEU A 13 -19.05 6.73 13.73
N ASN A 14 -18.14 6.47 14.67
CA ASN A 14 -16.93 7.27 14.85
C ASN A 14 -15.96 6.97 13.69
N PRO A 15 -15.35 7.99 13.04
CA PRO A 15 -14.31 7.77 12.03
C PRO A 15 -13.22 6.78 12.44
N ASP A 16 -12.82 6.81 13.71
CA ASP A 16 -11.79 5.94 14.30
C ASP A 16 -12.26 4.49 14.56
N ASP A 17 -13.55 4.20 14.35
CA ASP A 17 -14.08 2.85 14.57
C ASP A 17 -13.36 1.86 13.66
N ALA A 18 -12.76 0.84 14.26
CA ALA A 18 -12.09 -0.20 13.51
C ALA A 18 -13.08 -0.93 12.58
N PHE A 19 -12.74 -0.98 11.30
CA PHE A 19 -13.55 -1.56 10.23
C PHE A 19 -13.16 -3.01 9.92
N LEU A 20 -11.85 -3.28 9.81
CA LEU A 20 -11.26 -4.59 9.52
C LEU A 20 -9.86 -4.66 10.14
N SER A 21 -9.50 -5.81 10.70
CA SER A 21 -8.10 -6.18 10.93
C SER A 21 -7.73 -7.28 9.92
N TYR A 22 -6.77 -7.02 9.06
CA TYR A 22 -6.27 -7.95 8.05
C TYR A 22 -4.76 -8.05 8.24
N TYR A 23 -4.30 -9.20 8.77
CA TYR A 23 -2.92 -9.38 9.21
C TYR A 23 -2.46 -8.23 10.11
N ASP A 24 -1.34 -7.60 9.78
CA ASP A 24 -0.73 -6.53 10.57
C ASP A 24 -1.38 -5.15 10.33
N VAL A 25 -2.39 -5.07 9.46
CA VAL A 25 -3.08 -3.81 9.12
C VAL A 25 -4.47 -3.75 9.77
N ARG A 26 -4.76 -2.61 10.40
CA ARG A 26 -6.10 -2.27 10.87
C ARG A 26 -6.65 -1.08 10.08
N LEU A 27 -7.74 -1.31 9.37
CA LEU A 27 -8.50 -0.27 8.68
C LEU A 27 -9.55 0.32 9.63
N THR A 28 -9.70 1.64 9.62
CA THR A 28 -10.78 2.39 10.29
C THR A 28 -11.91 2.70 9.31
N ARG A 29 -12.98 3.35 9.80
CA ARG A 29 -14.04 3.85 8.92
C ARG A 29 -13.58 5.03 8.08
N GLU A 30 -12.68 5.86 8.63
CA GLU A 30 -12.04 6.96 7.92
C GLU A 30 -11.24 6.48 6.72
N ASP A 31 -10.39 5.47 6.91
CA ASP A 31 -9.66 4.81 5.82
C ASP A 31 -10.61 4.42 4.68
N MET A 32 -11.74 3.80 5.03
CA MET A 32 -12.75 3.39 4.05
C MET A 32 -13.47 4.56 3.36
N GLN A 33 -13.56 5.75 3.98
CA GLN A 33 -14.12 6.92 3.30
C GLN A 33 -13.19 7.41 2.19
N THR A 34 -11.87 7.31 2.39
CA THR A 34 -10.92 7.81 1.39
C THR A 34 -11.05 7.11 0.04
N LEU A 35 -11.44 5.84 0.04
CA LEU A 35 -11.72 5.07 -1.17
C LEU A 35 -12.87 5.64 -2.02
N LYS A 36 -13.73 6.52 -1.50
CA LYS A 36 -14.85 7.08 -2.27
C LYS A 36 -14.41 8.12 -3.28
N ASN A 37 -13.61 9.10 -2.85
CA ASN A 37 -13.12 10.18 -3.72
C ASN A 37 -12.02 11.02 -3.03
N ASP A 38 -11.20 10.40 -2.19
CA ASP A 38 -10.15 11.10 -1.44
C ASP A 38 -8.80 10.41 -1.61
N TRP A 39 -7.80 11.03 -1.00
CA TRP A 39 -6.43 10.56 -0.96
C TRP A 39 -6.33 9.30 -0.14
N LEU A 40 -5.74 8.25 -0.71
CA LEU A 40 -5.58 6.99 0.04
C LEU A 40 -4.62 7.21 1.21
N THR A 41 -5.00 6.68 2.37
CA THR A 41 -4.16 6.64 3.57
C THR A 41 -3.08 5.57 3.45
N ASP A 42 -2.05 5.67 4.29
CA ASP A 42 -1.03 4.64 4.50
C ASP A 42 -1.65 3.27 4.78
N ASN A 43 -2.73 3.24 5.58
CA ASN A 43 -3.43 2.00 5.94
C ASN A 43 -4.08 1.32 4.73
N ILE A 44 -4.68 2.09 3.81
CA ILE A 44 -5.26 1.52 2.59
C ILE A 44 -4.18 0.95 1.67
N ILE A 45 -3.05 1.64 1.51
CA ILE A 45 -1.92 1.15 0.71
C ILE A 45 -1.30 -0.08 1.37
N SER A 46 -1.13 -0.05 2.70
CA SER A 46 -0.61 -1.20 3.47
C SER A 46 -1.53 -2.41 3.34
N PHE A 47 -2.85 -2.22 3.49
CA PHE A 47 -3.82 -3.30 3.26
C PHE A 47 -3.67 -3.89 1.85
N TRP A 48 -3.51 -3.05 0.84
CA TRP A 48 -3.38 -3.51 -0.54
C TRP A 48 -2.15 -4.39 -0.75
N GLU A 49 -1.02 -3.98 -0.22
CA GLU A 49 0.22 -4.75 -0.22
C GLU A 49 0.10 -6.05 0.59
N GLU A 50 -0.51 -6.05 1.79
CA GLU A 50 -0.82 -7.28 2.56
C GLU A 50 -1.67 -8.25 1.73
N TYR A 51 -2.71 -7.72 1.08
CA TYR A 51 -3.56 -8.49 0.18
C TYR A 51 -2.75 -9.10 -0.96
N LEU A 52 -1.83 -8.34 -1.58
CA LEU A 52 -0.97 -8.85 -2.64
C LEU A 52 -0.01 -9.95 -2.14
N GLU A 53 0.54 -9.76 -0.94
CA GLU A 53 1.45 -10.71 -0.30
C GLU A 53 0.75 -12.05 0.00
N HIS A 54 -0.38 -11.99 0.70
CA HIS A 54 -1.06 -13.18 1.20
C HIS A 54 -1.84 -13.92 0.10
N GLU A 55 -2.49 -13.22 -0.83
CA GLU A 55 -3.31 -13.87 -1.85
C GLU A 55 -2.50 -14.36 -3.05
N PHE A 56 -1.36 -13.72 -3.36
CA PHE A 56 -0.57 -14.01 -4.54
C PHE A 56 0.87 -14.44 -4.23
N LEU A 57 1.67 -13.62 -3.55
CA LEU A 57 3.10 -13.92 -3.34
C LEU A 57 3.35 -15.16 -2.49
N SER A 58 2.44 -15.49 -1.56
CA SER A 58 2.49 -16.71 -0.76
C SER A 58 2.63 -18.00 -1.59
N ARG A 59 2.22 -17.97 -2.86
CA ARG A 59 2.31 -19.07 -3.83
C ARG A 59 3.62 -19.10 -4.62
N TYR A 60 4.43 -18.03 -4.53
CA TYR A 60 5.66 -17.81 -5.30
C TYR A 60 6.84 -17.49 -4.37
N GLN A 61 7.04 -18.29 -3.33
CA GLN A 61 8.06 -18.05 -2.29
C GLN A 61 9.49 -17.98 -2.84
N SER A 62 9.77 -18.61 -3.99
CA SER A 62 11.07 -18.52 -4.66
C SER A 62 11.37 -17.16 -5.30
N SER A 63 10.35 -16.30 -5.47
CA SER A 63 10.51 -14.98 -6.09
C SER A 63 11.26 -13.99 -5.19
N ASN A 64 11.23 -14.16 -3.87
CA ASN A 64 11.82 -13.25 -2.87
C ASN A 64 11.53 -11.75 -3.18
N ILE A 65 10.27 -11.44 -3.49
CA ILE A 65 9.79 -10.06 -3.69
C ILE A 65 9.30 -9.53 -2.34
N ILE A 66 9.67 -8.29 -2.01
CA ILE A 66 9.27 -7.62 -0.76
C ILE A 66 8.40 -6.41 -1.10
N LEU A 67 7.26 -6.24 -0.40
CA LEU A 67 6.48 -5.00 -0.45
C LEU A 67 6.70 -4.23 0.87
N LEU A 68 7.43 -3.12 0.80
CA LEU A 68 7.70 -2.30 1.97
C LEU A 68 6.52 -1.38 2.25
N ARG A 69 6.01 -1.46 3.48
CA ARG A 69 4.95 -0.60 3.99
C ARG A 69 5.26 0.89 3.76
N PRO A 70 4.27 1.76 3.53
CA PRO A 70 4.45 3.21 3.41
C PRO A 70 5.30 3.81 4.55
N SER A 71 5.06 3.39 5.79
CA SER A 71 5.81 3.85 6.97
C SER A 71 7.30 3.50 6.90
N MET A 72 7.66 2.33 6.38
CA MET A 72 9.05 1.91 6.19
C MET A 72 9.74 2.73 5.11
N SER A 73 9.05 2.98 4.00
CA SER A 73 9.54 3.84 2.91
C SER A 73 9.76 5.27 3.39
N PHE A 74 8.85 5.80 4.21
CA PHE A 74 8.99 7.09 4.88
C PHE A 74 10.19 7.11 5.84
N MET A 75 10.36 6.09 6.69
CA MET A 75 11.52 6.00 7.59
C MET A 75 12.84 6.05 6.81
N ILE A 76 12.94 5.33 5.69
CA ILE A 76 14.12 5.37 4.82
C ILE A 76 14.34 6.79 4.28
N LEU A 77 13.29 7.43 3.75
CA LEU A 77 13.39 8.80 3.23
C LEU A 77 13.85 9.81 4.29
N GLN A 78 13.37 9.70 5.53
CA GLN A 78 13.64 10.69 6.59
C GLN A 78 14.95 10.44 7.34
N THR A 79 15.37 9.18 7.51
CA THR A 79 16.53 8.86 8.36
C THR A 79 17.85 9.21 7.66
N PRO A 80 18.71 10.08 8.22
CA PRO A 80 19.95 10.49 7.56
C PRO A 80 20.87 9.32 7.19
N ASP A 81 21.09 8.40 8.14
CA ASP A 81 21.81 7.14 7.90
C ASP A 81 20.81 5.97 7.91
N PRO A 82 20.43 5.41 6.75
CA PRO A 82 19.43 4.34 6.72
C PRO A 82 19.91 3.05 7.39
N ARG A 83 21.23 2.86 7.61
CA ARG A 83 21.77 1.65 8.25
C ARG A 83 21.35 1.50 9.71
N THR A 84 20.91 2.58 10.36
CA THR A 84 20.35 2.51 11.71
C THR A 84 18.96 1.86 11.75
N LEU A 85 18.28 1.73 10.59
CA LEU A 85 16.96 1.13 10.47
C LEU A 85 16.98 -0.39 10.27
N ARG A 86 18.15 -1.05 10.31
CA ARG A 86 18.28 -2.49 10.00
C ARG A 86 17.36 -3.39 10.84
N GLU A 87 17.10 -3.03 12.10
CA GLU A 87 16.20 -3.78 12.98
C GLU A 87 14.72 -3.50 12.74
N ALA A 88 14.40 -2.36 12.12
CA ALA A 88 13.02 -1.94 11.82
C ALA A 88 12.58 -2.29 10.38
N LEU A 89 13.52 -2.74 9.54
CA LEU A 89 13.29 -3.11 8.14
C LEU A 89 13.42 -4.64 7.98
N PRO A 90 12.74 -5.23 6.97
CA PRO A 90 12.93 -6.63 6.66
C PRO A 90 14.35 -6.92 6.15
N ASP A 91 14.76 -8.19 6.23
CA ASP A 91 16.03 -8.62 5.64
C ASP A 91 15.94 -8.65 4.11
N PHE A 92 16.79 -7.85 3.47
CA PHE A 92 16.88 -7.75 2.01
C PHE A 92 17.91 -8.70 1.40
N SER A 93 18.60 -9.52 2.19
CA SER A 93 19.73 -10.36 1.74
C SER A 93 19.39 -11.28 0.56
N ARG A 94 18.12 -11.72 0.48
CA ARG A 94 17.60 -12.59 -0.58
C ARG A 94 16.66 -11.88 -1.55
N ALA A 95 16.41 -10.59 -1.36
CA ALA A 95 15.42 -9.85 -2.13
C ALA A 95 15.82 -9.80 -3.61
N THR A 96 14.91 -10.19 -4.51
CA THR A 96 15.10 -9.96 -5.95
C THR A 96 14.57 -8.58 -6.33
N HIS A 97 13.40 -8.24 -5.78
CA HIS A 97 12.70 -6.99 -6.03
C HIS A 97 12.12 -6.43 -4.74
N VAL A 98 12.08 -5.10 -4.65
CA VAL A 98 11.46 -4.39 -3.53
C VAL A 98 10.54 -3.31 -4.07
N PHE A 99 9.27 -3.35 -3.70
CA PHE A 99 8.30 -2.29 -3.97
C PHE A 99 8.24 -1.34 -2.78
N LEU A 100 8.23 -0.04 -3.05
CA LEU A 100 8.15 1.01 -2.03
C LEU A 100 7.15 2.08 -2.49
N PRO A 101 6.05 2.31 -1.76
CA PRO A 101 5.25 3.53 -1.88
C PRO A 101 6.09 4.72 -1.44
N ILE A 102 6.21 5.75 -2.28
CA ILE A 102 6.94 6.97 -1.98
C ILE A 102 5.95 8.11 -1.74
N ASN A 103 6.19 8.87 -0.68
CA ASN A 103 5.44 10.06 -0.30
C ASN A 103 6.38 11.25 -0.13
N ASP A 104 5.92 12.45 -0.47
CA ASP A 104 6.63 13.73 -0.35
C ASP A 104 6.53 14.41 1.03
N CYS A 105 5.96 13.73 2.02
CA CYS A 105 5.98 14.22 3.39
C CYS A 105 7.42 14.46 3.86
N ARG A 106 7.69 15.68 4.34
CA ARG A 106 8.98 16.09 4.92
C ARG A 106 8.93 16.28 6.43
N ASN A 107 7.75 16.21 7.03
CA ASN A 107 7.55 16.49 8.44
C ASN A 107 7.23 15.21 9.21
N VAL A 108 8.23 14.70 9.93
CA VAL A 108 8.09 13.51 10.81
C VAL A 108 7.08 13.66 11.94
N SER A 109 6.68 14.90 12.28
CA SER A 109 5.71 15.17 13.35
C SER A 109 4.28 15.33 12.85
N GLN A 110 4.07 15.36 11.54
CA GLN A 110 2.75 15.51 10.93
C GLN A 110 2.18 14.13 10.60
N ALA A 111 1.14 13.73 11.34
CA ALA A 111 0.33 12.58 10.95
C ALA A 111 -0.32 12.85 9.58
N GLU A 112 -0.34 11.83 8.72
CA GLU A 112 -0.93 11.90 7.37
C GLU A 112 -0.41 13.09 6.54
N GLY A 113 0.87 13.44 6.72
CA GLY A 113 1.53 14.46 5.92
C GLY A 113 1.84 14.01 4.49
N GLY A 114 2.23 14.97 3.65
CA GLY A 114 2.52 14.74 2.24
C GLY A 114 1.37 15.16 1.32
N THR A 115 1.72 15.47 0.08
CA THR A 115 0.82 15.91 -0.97
C THR A 115 0.79 14.97 -2.19
N HIS A 116 1.58 13.89 -2.22
CA HIS A 116 1.59 13.01 -3.37
C HIS A 116 2.15 11.61 -3.11
N TRP A 117 1.58 10.61 -3.78
CA TRP A 117 2.07 9.23 -3.78
C TRP A 117 2.66 8.85 -5.13
N SER A 118 3.78 8.16 -5.12
CA SER A 118 4.36 7.50 -6.29
C SER A 118 4.88 6.11 -5.93
N LEU A 119 5.31 5.33 -6.92
CA LEU A 119 5.81 3.97 -6.71
C LEU A 119 7.26 3.84 -7.14
N LEU A 120 8.09 3.28 -6.26
CA LEU A 120 9.46 2.86 -6.58
C LEU A 120 9.53 1.33 -6.59
N LEU A 121 10.08 0.76 -7.66
CA LEU A 121 10.39 -0.66 -7.77
C LEU A 121 11.89 -0.82 -7.95
N ILE A 122 12.56 -1.45 -6.99
CA ILE A 122 13.99 -1.75 -7.06
C ILE A 122 14.17 -3.18 -7.56
N SER A 123 14.83 -3.37 -8.70
CA SER A 123 15.45 -4.65 -9.06
C SER A 123 16.82 -4.71 -8.40
N VAL A 124 16.96 -5.56 -7.39
CA VAL A 124 18.21 -5.73 -6.63
C VAL A 124 19.27 -6.36 -7.51
N VAL A 125 18.87 -7.33 -8.33
CA VAL A 125 19.75 -8.06 -9.24
C VAL A 125 20.33 -7.13 -10.31
N ASP A 126 19.48 -6.32 -10.94
CA ASP A 126 19.91 -5.39 -12.00
C ASP A 126 20.50 -4.08 -11.46
N ARG A 127 20.33 -3.83 -10.16
CA ARG A 127 20.74 -2.59 -9.48
C ARG A 127 20.10 -1.34 -10.07
N ILE A 128 18.81 -1.45 -10.41
CA ILE A 128 18.04 -0.35 -10.99
C ILE A 128 16.79 -0.13 -10.16
N ALA A 129 16.50 1.13 -9.83
CA ALA A 129 15.25 1.56 -9.23
C ALA A 129 14.40 2.27 -10.28
N PHE A 130 13.24 1.71 -10.57
CA PHE A 130 12.26 2.24 -11.52
C PHE A 130 11.21 3.06 -10.76
N HIS A 131 11.13 4.35 -11.05
CA HIS A 131 10.18 5.26 -10.42
C HIS A 131 9.00 5.54 -11.36
N TYR A 132 7.81 5.17 -10.90
CA TYR A 132 6.54 5.37 -11.58
C TYR A 132 5.74 6.45 -10.87
N ASP A 133 5.36 7.48 -11.62
CA ASP A 133 4.66 8.62 -11.08
C ASP A 133 3.46 8.98 -11.96
N SER A 134 2.28 9.05 -11.35
CA SER A 134 1.04 9.46 -12.02
C SER A 134 0.89 10.97 -12.11
N LEU A 135 1.74 11.72 -11.41
CA LEU A 135 1.91 13.17 -11.57
C LEU A 135 3.27 13.44 -12.21
N TYR A 136 3.25 14.11 -13.36
CA TYR A 136 4.48 14.41 -14.10
C TYR A 136 5.52 15.12 -13.22
N GLN A 137 6.66 14.46 -13.02
CA GLN A 137 7.78 14.92 -12.18
C GLN A 137 7.41 15.25 -10.72
N GLY A 138 6.45 14.55 -10.11
CA GLY A 138 6.08 14.74 -8.70
C GLY A 138 7.19 14.36 -7.72
N ASN A 139 7.29 13.08 -7.37
CA ASN A 139 8.15 12.56 -6.29
C ASN A 139 9.56 12.16 -6.77
N VAL A 140 10.10 12.82 -7.80
CA VAL A 140 11.38 12.42 -8.41
C VAL A 140 12.54 12.52 -7.41
N TRP A 141 12.58 13.60 -6.63
CA TRP A 141 13.66 13.83 -5.66
C TRP A 141 13.59 12.83 -4.50
N GLU A 142 12.39 12.58 -3.99
CA GLU A 142 12.11 11.65 -2.91
C GLU A 142 12.48 10.23 -3.33
N ALA A 143 12.06 9.82 -4.52
CA ALA A 143 12.35 8.49 -5.05
C ALA A 143 13.84 8.28 -5.34
N ASP A 144 14.55 9.27 -5.88
CA ASP A 144 16.01 9.22 -6.05
C ASP A 144 16.74 9.16 -4.70
N THR A 145 16.28 9.95 -3.73
CA THR A 145 16.85 9.94 -2.37
C THR A 145 16.68 8.58 -1.70
N VAL A 146 15.48 7.99 -1.76
CA VAL A 146 15.24 6.63 -1.27
C VAL A 146 16.12 5.62 -2.01
N THR A 147 16.29 5.76 -3.34
CA THR A 147 17.17 4.88 -4.13
C THR A 147 18.61 4.91 -3.64
N ARG A 148 19.19 6.09 -3.42
CA ARG A 148 20.54 6.25 -2.88
C ARG A 148 20.67 5.64 -1.48
N LYS A 149 19.68 5.87 -0.62
CA LYS A 149 19.64 5.31 0.75
C LYS A 149 19.52 3.79 0.76
N PHE A 150 18.72 3.24 -0.14
CA PHE A 150 18.63 1.79 -0.33
C PHE A 150 19.95 1.19 -0.81
N GLY A 151 20.69 1.91 -1.67
CA GLY A 151 22.04 1.53 -2.06
C GLY A 151 23.01 1.44 -0.86
N TYR A 152 22.93 2.37 0.10
CA TYR A 152 23.71 2.29 1.34
C TYR A 152 23.29 1.11 2.23
N LEU A 153 21.98 0.80 2.33
CA LEU A 153 21.48 -0.37 3.07
C LEU A 153 22.05 -1.68 2.53
N LEU A 154 22.06 -1.83 1.22
CA LEU A 154 22.54 -3.02 0.51
C LEU A 154 24.05 -3.01 0.25
N ASN A 155 24.76 -1.94 0.64
CA ASN A 155 26.18 -1.75 0.36
C ASN A 155 26.53 -1.90 -1.14
N MET A 156 25.67 -1.36 -2.02
CA MET A 156 25.84 -1.41 -3.46
C MET A 156 25.17 -0.21 -4.14
N PRO A 157 25.76 0.40 -5.18
CA PRO A 157 25.12 1.48 -5.90
C PRO A 157 23.90 0.97 -6.67
N ILE A 158 22.80 1.72 -6.61
CA ILE A 158 21.57 1.46 -7.34
C ILE A 158 21.30 2.65 -8.26
N ARG A 159 21.13 2.38 -9.55
CA ARG A 159 20.84 3.40 -10.55
C ARG A 159 19.37 3.79 -10.48
N PHE A 160 19.09 5.06 -10.31
CA PHE A 160 17.73 5.60 -10.40
C PHE A 160 17.31 5.77 -11.88
N LEU A 161 16.07 5.40 -12.19
CA LEU A 161 15.44 5.60 -13.48
C LEU A 161 13.99 6.05 -13.30
N HIS A 162 13.70 7.30 -13.68
CA HIS A 162 12.33 7.81 -13.74
C HIS A 162 11.66 7.42 -15.06
N LEU A 163 10.48 6.81 -14.97
CA LEU A 163 9.72 6.33 -16.12
C LEU A 163 8.73 7.39 -16.60
N ASN A 164 9.12 8.10 -17.65
CA ASN A 164 8.33 9.16 -18.28
C ASN A 164 7.05 8.65 -18.97
N ASP A 165 6.92 7.34 -19.16
CA ASP A 165 5.77 6.69 -19.80
C ASP A 165 4.82 6.06 -18.78
N SER A 166 4.91 6.46 -17.51
CA SER A 166 3.98 6.07 -16.45
C SER A 166 2.55 6.57 -16.75
N PRO A 167 1.50 5.78 -16.47
CA PRO A 167 0.11 6.23 -16.60
C PRO A 167 -0.12 7.48 -15.76
N GLN A 168 -0.61 8.55 -16.39
CA GLN A 168 -0.90 9.82 -15.73
C GLN A 168 -2.33 9.81 -15.15
N GLN A 169 -2.52 10.50 -14.02
CA GLN A 169 -3.83 10.71 -13.41
C GLN A 169 -4.53 11.93 -14.00
N ASP A 170 -5.85 11.83 -14.16
CA ASP A 170 -6.69 12.98 -14.53
C ASP A 170 -7.22 13.71 -13.28
N GLY A 171 -7.43 12.98 -12.17
CA GLY A 171 -7.94 13.51 -10.91
C GLY A 171 -6.83 13.97 -9.95
N GLY A 172 -7.13 14.85 -8.99
CA GLY A 172 -6.15 15.40 -8.05
C GLY A 172 -5.79 14.49 -6.87
N SER A 173 -6.54 13.41 -6.62
CA SER A 173 -6.43 12.57 -5.40
C SER A 173 -6.22 11.09 -5.69
N ASP A 174 -5.97 10.71 -6.95
CA ASP A 174 -5.91 9.30 -7.38
C ASP A 174 -4.51 8.68 -7.30
N CYS A 175 -3.48 9.44 -6.95
CA CYS A 175 -2.08 9.00 -6.94
C CYS A 175 -1.87 7.69 -6.16
N GLY A 176 -2.47 7.54 -4.97
CA GLY A 176 -2.42 6.29 -4.20
C GLY A 176 -3.08 5.10 -4.91
N VAL A 177 -4.14 5.33 -5.69
CA VAL A 177 -4.78 4.29 -6.50
C VAL A 177 -3.83 3.84 -7.61
N TYR A 178 -3.14 4.78 -8.26
CA TYR A 178 -2.14 4.47 -9.29
C TYR A 178 -0.98 3.66 -8.72
N VAL A 179 -0.48 4.00 -7.52
CA VAL A 179 0.52 3.20 -6.80
C VAL A 179 0.06 1.76 -6.65
N CYS A 180 -1.12 1.53 -6.05
CA CYS A 180 -1.69 0.20 -5.82
C CYS A 180 -1.89 -0.59 -7.14
N MET A 181 -2.43 0.07 -8.17
CA MET A 181 -2.71 -0.58 -9.45
C MET A 181 -1.45 -0.88 -10.26
N ASN A 182 -0.45 -0.01 -10.24
CA ASN A 182 0.84 -0.24 -10.90
C ASN A 182 1.60 -1.35 -10.18
N MET A 183 1.62 -1.35 -8.85
CA MET A 183 2.23 -2.42 -8.05
C MET A 183 1.64 -3.79 -8.40
N ARG A 184 0.30 -3.93 -8.37
CA ARG A 184 -0.37 -5.18 -8.76
C ARG A 184 -0.02 -5.59 -10.19
N HIS A 185 0.00 -4.65 -11.14
CA HIS A 185 0.28 -4.96 -12.53
C HIS A 185 1.71 -5.45 -12.74
N LEU A 186 2.70 -4.73 -12.21
CA LEU A 186 4.11 -5.10 -12.27
C LEU A 186 4.32 -6.46 -11.60
N LEU A 187 3.74 -6.67 -10.42
CA LEU A 187 3.82 -7.94 -9.71
C LEU A 187 3.24 -9.10 -10.54
N MET A 188 1.96 -9.02 -10.89
CA MET A 188 1.21 -10.15 -11.45
C MET A 188 1.41 -10.38 -12.94
N LYS A 189 1.73 -9.33 -13.71
CA LYS A 189 1.80 -9.40 -15.19
C LYS A 189 3.22 -9.25 -15.74
N ARG A 190 4.19 -8.87 -14.89
CA ARG A 190 5.59 -8.74 -15.28
C ARG A 190 6.46 -9.70 -14.49
N LEU A 191 6.57 -9.52 -13.18
CA LEU A 191 7.55 -10.24 -12.36
C LEU A 191 7.18 -11.71 -12.15
N LEU A 192 5.94 -12.03 -11.81
CA LEU A 192 5.53 -13.41 -11.50
C LEU A 192 5.26 -14.27 -12.74
N MET A 193 5.13 -13.68 -13.92
CA MET A 193 4.93 -14.41 -15.18
C MET A 193 6.23 -14.67 -15.93
N ALA A 194 7.30 -13.94 -15.60
CA ALA A 194 8.57 -14.06 -16.28
C ALA A 194 9.28 -15.35 -15.90
N SER A 195 9.83 -16.04 -16.89
CA SER A 195 10.81 -17.09 -16.64
C SER A 195 12.15 -16.47 -16.24
N ALA A 196 12.99 -17.21 -15.50
CA ALA A 196 14.25 -16.70 -14.94
C ALA A 196 15.26 -16.13 -15.97
N HIS A 197 15.05 -16.37 -17.27
CA HIS A 197 15.95 -15.95 -18.35
C HIS A 197 15.33 -14.90 -19.28
N GLU A 198 14.10 -14.45 -19.01
CA GLU A 198 13.38 -13.54 -19.89
C GLU A 198 13.61 -12.08 -19.46
N LYS A 199 13.90 -11.21 -20.44
CA LYS A 199 13.95 -9.77 -20.21
C LYS A 199 12.53 -9.24 -20.06
N VAL A 200 12.24 -8.68 -18.91
CA VAL A 200 10.93 -8.11 -18.60
C VAL A 200 10.96 -6.60 -18.84
N SER A 201 10.06 -6.10 -19.68
CA SER A 201 9.88 -4.66 -19.81
C SER A 201 9.22 -4.09 -18.56
N MET A 202 9.88 -3.09 -17.98
CA MET A 202 9.38 -2.31 -16.85
C MET A 202 8.57 -1.09 -17.29
N SER A 203 8.44 -0.84 -18.59
CA SER A 203 7.58 0.23 -19.11
C SER A 203 6.10 -0.03 -18.79
N LEU A 204 5.39 1.04 -18.43
CA LEU A 204 3.94 1.08 -18.31
C LEU A 204 3.29 1.93 -19.43
N GLY A 205 4.05 2.25 -20.48
CA GLY A 205 3.59 3.03 -21.62
C GLY A 205 2.34 2.41 -22.26
N GLY A 206 1.33 3.26 -22.51
CA GLY A 206 0.05 2.84 -23.09
C GLY A 206 -0.90 2.14 -22.12
N ARG A 207 -0.50 1.86 -20.88
CA ARG A 207 -1.41 1.33 -19.85
C ARG A 207 -2.37 2.44 -19.39
N LYS A 208 -3.65 2.09 -19.29
CA LYS A 208 -4.69 2.96 -18.72
C LYS A 208 -5.10 2.43 -17.34
N VAL A 209 -5.36 3.34 -16.42
CA VAL A 209 -5.90 3.05 -15.09
C VAL A 209 -7.23 3.77 -14.97
N ASP A 210 -8.29 3.03 -14.69
CA ASP A 210 -9.58 3.61 -14.32
C ASP A 210 -9.63 3.70 -12.80
N ALA A 211 -9.27 4.87 -12.25
CA ALA A 211 -9.17 5.08 -10.82
C ALA A 211 -10.51 4.84 -10.10
N ASN A 212 -11.63 5.23 -10.73
CA ASN A 212 -12.97 5.04 -10.17
C ASN A 212 -13.35 3.54 -10.10
N ALA A 213 -13.08 2.78 -11.14
CA ALA A 213 -13.29 1.33 -11.13
C ALA A 213 -12.36 0.64 -10.12
N SER A 214 -11.08 1.05 -10.06
CA SER A 214 -10.11 0.53 -9.11
C SER A 214 -10.49 0.81 -7.65
N ARG A 215 -10.97 2.01 -7.32
CA ARG A 215 -11.51 2.34 -5.98
C ARG A 215 -12.67 1.43 -5.58
N LYS A 216 -13.61 1.20 -6.50
CA LYS A 216 -14.75 0.28 -6.28
C LYS A 216 -14.28 -1.16 -6.08
N GLU A 217 -13.27 -1.59 -6.83
CA GLU A 217 -12.66 -2.91 -6.69
C GLU A 217 -12.00 -3.07 -5.32
N MET A 218 -11.15 -2.12 -4.90
CA MET A 218 -10.49 -2.12 -3.60
C MET A 218 -11.52 -2.20 -2.46
N ALA A 219 -12.54 -1.35 -2.50
CA ALA A 219 -13.61 -1.35 -1.49
C ALA A 219 -14.36 -2.70 -1.44
N LYS A 220 -14.62 -3.32 -2.60
CA LYS A 220 -15.28 -4.62 -2.69
C LYS A 220 -14.41 -5.75 -2.10
N ILE A 221 -13.11 -5.72 -2.33
CA ILE A 221 -12.15 -6.69 -1.78
C ILE A 221 -12.12 -6.58 -0.25
N ILE A 222 -11.95 -5.37 0.29
CA ILE A 222 -11.93 -5.12 1.73
C ILE A 222 -13.24 -5.58 2.40
N GLU A 223 -14.39 -5.24 1.81
CA GLU A 223 -15.69 -5.66 2.32
C GLU A 223 -15.87 -7.19 2.26
N GLY A 224 -15.27 -7.86 1.28
CA GLY A 224 -15.20 -9.32 1.19
C GLY A 224 -14.53 -9.93 2.41
N PHE A 225 -13.31 -9.47 2.73
CA PHE A 225 -12.56 -9.95 3.90
C PHE A 225 -13.22 -9.57 5.22
N ARG A 226 -13.84 -8.40 5.30
CA ARG A 226 -14.64 -8.02 6.47
C ARG A 226 -15.76 -9.03 6.72
N LYS A 227 -16.55 -9.35 5.70
CA LYS A 227 -17.63 -10.35 5.81
C LYS A 227 -17.09 -11.73 6.18
N GLU A 228 -15.93 -12.10 5.64
CA GLU A 228 -15.26 -13.34 6.02
C GLU A 228 -14.88 -13.34 7.51
N GLY A 229 -14.23 -12.30 8.02
CA GLY A 229 -13.89 -12.16 9.43
C GLY A 229 -15.12 -12.16 10.35
N GLU A 230 -16.24 -11.58 9.90
CA GLU A 230 -17.53 -11.66 10.62
C GLU A 230 -18.06 -13.10 10.67
N ARG A 231 -17.96 -13.86 9.57
CA ARG A 231 -18.35 -15.29 9.53
C ARG A 231 -17.47 -16.14 10.45
N ARG A 232 -16.14 -16.02 10.37
CA ARG A 232 -15.17 -16.76 11.22
C ARG A 232 -15.43 -16.52 12.72
N ARG A 233 -15.89 -15.33 13.09
CA ARG A 233 -16.33 -15.01 14.46
C ARG A 233 -17.64 -15.67 14.83
N SER A 234 -18.63 -15.64 13.94
CA SER A 234 -19.95 -16.23 14.23
C SER A 234 -19.88 -17.74 14.46
N THR A 235 -18.95 -18.43 13.80
CA THR A 235 -18.70 -19.87 13.99
C THR A 235 -17.91 -20.21 15.26
N SER A 236 -17.20 -19.25 15.85
CA SER A 236 -16.36 -19.45 17.05
C SER A 236 -16.99 -18.96 18.36
N ALA A 237 -18.18 -18.35 18.32
CA ALA A 237 -18.87 -17.86 19.51
C ALA A 237 -19.60 -18.98 20.28
N SER A 238 -19.18 -19.25 21.54
CA SER A 238 -19.91 -20.11 22.47
C SER A 238 -21.32 -19.56 22.80
N PRO A 239 -22.29 -20.41 23.22
CA PRO A 239 -23.71 -20.05 23.40
C PRO A 239 -23.98 -18.90 24.39
N MET A 240 -23.02 -18.54 25.24
CA MET A 240 -23.12 -17.40 26.15
C MET A 240 -22.64 -16.12 25.45
N GLY A 241 -23.53 -15.54 24.66
CA GLY A 241 -23.26 -14.40 23.77
C GLY A 241 -22.83 -13.11 24.46
N LYS A 242 -21.53 -12.81 24.42
CA LYS A 242 -21.02 -11.43 24.42
C LYS A 242 -20.53 -11.11 23.00
N LYS A 243 -21.15 -10.12 22.34
CA LYS A 243 -20.62 -9.56 21.09
C LYS A 243 -19.23 -8.99 21.37
N SER A 244 -18.19 -9.58 20.78
CA SER A 244 -16.82 -9.04 20.90
C SER A 244 -16.77 -7.62 20.33
N ARG A 245 -16.13 -6.71 21.08
CA ARG A 245 -15.86 -5.31 20.66
C ARG A 245 -14.71 -5.19 19.65
N SER A 246 -13.98 -6.26 19.36
CA SER A 246 -12.91 -6.24 18.37
C SER A 246 -13.46 -6.15 16.93
N PRO A 247 -12.75 -5.52 15.98
CA PRO A 247 -13.13 -5.52 14.56
C PRO A 247 -13.08 -6.93 13.95
N PRO A 248 -13.83 -7.21 12.86
CA PRO A 248 -13.68 -8.43 12.06
C PRO A 248 -12.20 -8.66 11.74
N ARG A 249 -11.74 -9.91 11.83
CA ARG A 249 -10.32 -10.25 11.70
C ARG A 249 -10.11 -11.39 10.70
N VAL A 250 -9.09 -11.23 9.88
CA VAL A 250 -8.52 -12.26 9.01
C VAL A 250 -7.02 -12.28 9.28
N ASP A 251 -6.53 -13.44 9.69
CA ASP A 251 -5.14 -13.84 9.81
C ASP A 251 -4.96 -15.13 8.96
#